data_AF-E6TYM6-F1
#
_entry.id   AF-E6TYM6-F1
#
_cell.length_a   1.000
_cell.length_b   1.000
_cell.length_c   1.000
_cell.angle_alpha   90.00
_cell.angle_beta   90.00
_cell.angle_gamma   90.00
#
_symmetry.space_group_name_H-M   'P 1'
#
loop_
_entity.id
_entity.type
_entity.pdbx_description
1 polymer ?
#
loop_
_entity_poly.entity_id
_entity_poly.type
_entity_poly.pdbx_seq_one_letter_code
_entity_poly.pdbx_strand_id
1 'polypeptide(L)'
;MLLVLIVLSILLAFINIGFIVFTLVKFKRLENKLNILHSDRIHNKNNESDDWNDEIKRTVQLQCMQVRSAVQKQIDDIHKKEIEFAPKSLSIPLEKLSHVYSEDQLKVIHTFWEIYESYLKTHWLTNNGNIKNVFSGKKEDTESNVFKLHSASQRLHVELTTLFEEIINY
;
A
#
# COMPACT_ATOMS: atom_id res chain seq x y z
N MET A 1 67.25 -48.36 -0.17
CA MET A 1 66.09 -48.12 -1.06
C MET A 1 64.76 -48.16 -0.30
N LEU A 2 64.46 -49.22 0.45
CA LEU A 2 63.18 -49.37 1.16
C LEU A 2 62.89 -48.27 2.20
N LEU A 3 63.88 -47.87 3.02
CA LEU A 3 63.73 -46.75 3.98
C LEU A 3 63.42 -45.41 3.29
N VAL A 4 64.02 -45.15 2.13
CA VAL A 4 63.80 -43.91 1.37
C VAL A 4 62.36 -43.85 0.85
N LEU A 5 61.82 -44.98 0.39
CA LEU A 5 60.42 -45.08 -0.05
C LEU A 5 59.43 -44.87 1.09
N ILE A 6 59.73 -45.38 2.30
CA ILE A 6 58.90 -45.17 3.49
C ILE A 6 58.88 -43.67 3.87
N VAL A 7 60.03 -43.01 3.91
CA VAL A 7 60.12 -41.58 4.23
C VAL A 7 59.35 -40.74 3.20
N LEU A 8 59.48 -41.04 1.91
CA LEU A 8 58.75 -40.35 0.84
C LEU A 8 57.23 -40.54 0.96
N SER A 9 56.78 -41.76 1.29
CA SER A 9 55.36 -42.06 1.52
C SER A 9 54.78 -41.27 2.70
N ILE A 10 55.54 -41.13 3.79
CA ILE A 10 55.13 -40.36 4.95
C ILE A 10 55.01 -38.87 4.59
N LEU A 11 55.99 -38.33 3.86
CA LEU A 11 55.96 -36.94 3.40
C LEU A 11 54.74 -36.65 2.51
N LEU A 12 54.44 -37.55 1.57
CA LEU A 12 53.26 -37.44 0.72
C LEU A 12 51.96 -37.52 1.53
N ALA A 13 51.90 -38.37 2.56
CA ALA A 13 50.74 -38.44 3.44
C ALA A 13 50.50 -37.11 4.18
N PHE A 14 51.56 -36.47 4.69
CA PHE A 14 51.45 -35.14 5.33
C PHE A 14 50.95 -34.06 4.37
N ILE A 15 51.43 -34.06 3.12
CA ILE A 15 50.98 -33.11 2.09
C ILE A 15 49.49 -33.30 1.79
N ASN A 16 49.04 -34.56 1.63
CA ASN A 16 47.63 -34.87 1.39
C ASN A 16 46.74 -34.47 2.57
N ILE A 17 47.16 -34.74 3.80
CA ILE A 17 46.42 -34.32 5.01
C ILE A 17 46.32 -32.79 5.05
N GLY A 18 47.41 -32.07 4.80
CA GLY A 18 47.41 -30.61 4.74
C GLY A 18 46.44 -30.06 3.68
N PHE A 19 46.41 -30.68 2.50
CA PHE A 19 45.50 -30.32 1.42
C PHE A 19 44.03 -30.56 1.81
N ILE A 20 43.71 -31.70 2.43
CA ILE A 20 42.35 -32.02 2.91
C ILE A 20 41.90 -31.02 3.98
N VAL A 21 42.76 -30.68 4.94
CA VAL A 21 42.42 -29.68 5.97
C VAL A 21 42.15 -28.31 5.33
N PHE A 22 42.98 -27.91 4.36
CA PHE A 22 42.80 -26.64 3.65
C PHE A 22 41.47 -26.57 2.89
N THR A 23 41.11 -27.63 2.16
CA THR A 23 39.84 -27.68 1.41
C THR A 23 38.65 -27.67 2.35
N LEU A 24 38.70 -28.41 3.47
CA LEU A 24 37.65 -28.40 4.49
C LEU A 24 37.45 -27.00 5.12
N VAL A 25 38.54 -26.29 5.44
CA VAL A 25 38.46 -24.91 5.97
C VAL A 25 37.85 -23.96 4.95
N LYS A 26 38.25 -24.06 3.68
CA LYS A 26 37.66 -23.23 2.61
C LYS A 26 36.18 -23.56 2.39
N PHE A 27 35.80 -24.83 2.43
CA PHE A 27 34.41 -25.27 2.28
C PHE A 27 33.53 -24.71 3.41
N LYS A 28 33.96 -24.84 4.67
CA LYS A 28 33.26 -24.24 5.82
C LYS A 28 33.11 -22.73 5.71
N ARG A 29 34.13 -22.02 5.22
CA ARG A 29 34.03 -20.56 4.99
C ARG A 29 33.00 -20.23 3.91
N LEU A 30 32.87 -21.06 2.87
CA LEU A 30 31.91 -20.85 1.80
C LEU A 30 30.48 -21.13 2.28
N GLU A 31 30.29 -22.22 3.03
CA GLU A 31 29.02 -22.58 3.66
C GLU A 31 28.53 -21.46 4.61
N ASN A 32 29.41 -20.92 5.44
CA ASN A 32 29.08 -19.77 6.28
C ASN A 32 28.64 -18.55 5.46
N LYS A 33 29.33 -18.24 4.34
CA LYS A 33 28.92 -17.13 3.46
C LYS A 33 27.57 -17.39 2.80
N LEU A 34 27.30 -18.62 2.36
CA LEU A 34 26.02 -19.01 1.78
C LEU A 34 24.90 -18.85 2.81
N ASN A 35 25.12 -19.28 4.04
CA ASN A 35 24.14 -19.16 5.14
C ASN A 35 23.86 -17.70 5.49
N ILE A 36 24.89 -16.84 5.52
CA ILE A 36 24.71 -15.39 5.70
C ILE A 36 23.88 -14.81 4.56
N LEU A 37 24.23 -15.08 3.30
CA LEU A 37 23.47 -14.58 2.15
C LEU A 37 22.02 -15.08 2.13
N HIS A 38 21.77 -16.32 2.55
CA HIS A 38 20.43 -16.87 2.63
C HIS A 38 19.61 -16.21 3.76
N SER A 39 20.23 -15.99 4.92
CA SER A 39 19.62 -15.25 6.03
C SER A 39 19.30 -13.81 5.61
N ASP A 40 20.24 -13.11 4.97
CA ASP A 40 20.06 -11.75 4.47
C ASP A 40 18.95 -11.68 3.42
N ARG A 41 18.87 -12.69 2.53
CA ARG A 41 17.81 -12.76 1.51
C ARG A 41 16.43 -12.99 2.12
N ILE A 42 16.32 -13.86 3.13
CA ILE A 42 15.05 -14.08 3.84
C ILE A 42 14.65 -12.81 4.59
N HIS A 43 15.59 -12.18 5.30
CA HIS A 43 15.32 -10.96 6.05
C HIS A 43 14.92 -9.80 5.13
N ASN A 44 15.65 -9.60 4.02
CA ASN A 44 15.29 -8.58 3.01
C ASN A 44 13.93 -8.86 2.36
N LYS A 45 13.60 -10.13 2.07
CA LYS A 45 12.30 -10.46 1.47
C LYS A 45 11.14 -10.17 2.42
N ASN A 46 11.32 -10.41 3.72
CA ASN A 46 10.30 -10.07 4.72
C ASN A 46 10.18 -8.55 4.86
N ASN A 47 11.30 -7.82 4.96
CA ASN A 47 11.30 -6.36 5.05
C ASN A 47 10.68 -5.72 3.79
N GLU A 48 10.99 -6.22 2.59
CA GLU A 48 10.42 -5.71 1.33
C GLU A 48 8.90 -5.92 1.25
N SER A 49 8.39 -7.03 1.79
CA SER A 49 6.95 -7.28 1.88
C SER A 49 6.27 -6.30 2.84
N ASP A 50 6.90 -6.00 3.99
CA ASP A 50 6.35 -5.08 4.98
C ASP A 50 6.37 -3.63 4.46
N ASP A 51 7.47 -3.22 3.81
CA ASP A 51 7.60 -1.91 3.16
C ASP A 51 6.52 -1.71 2.08
N TRP A 52 6.26 -2.74 1.29
CA TRP A 52 5.22 -2.71 0.26
C TRP A 52 3.81 -2.62 0.86
N ASN A 53 3.54 -3.36 1.93
CA ASN A 53 2.26 -3.31 2.64
C ASN A 53 2.01 -1.91 3.23
N ASP A 54 3.04 -1.29 3.80
CA ASP A 54 2.97 0.07 4.32
C ASP A 54 2.71 1.10 3.21
N GLU A 55 3.32 0.93 2.04
CA GLU A 55 3.07 1.80 0.89
C GLU A 55 1.63 1.69 0.38
N ILE A 56 1.06 0.48 0.36
CA ILE A 56 -0.36 0.28 0.07
C ILE A 56 -1.22 1.03 1.08
N LYS A 57 -0.93 0.90 2.39
CA LYS A 57 -1.69 1.60 3.45
C LYS A 57 -1.65 3.11 3.26
N ARG A 58 -0.46 3.68 3.04
CA ARG A 58 -0.26 5.11 2.81
C ARG A 58 -1.00 5.59 1.56
N THR A 59 -0.98 4.80 0.48
CA THR A 59 -1.68 5.13 -0.76
C THR A 59 -3.18 5.23 -0.53
N VAL A 60 -3.78 4.24 0.15
CA VAL A 60 -5.21 4.25 0.48
C VAL A 60 -5.56 5.45 1.36
N GLN A 61 -4.78 5.69 2.41
CA GLN A 61 -4.99 6.83 3.32
C GLN A 61 -4.90 8.16 2.58
N LEU A 62 -3.92 8.33 1.68
CA LEU A 62 -3.76 9.53 0.87
C LEU A 62 -4.97 9.76 -0.05
N GLN A 63 -5.47 8.71 -0.72
CA GLN A 63 -6.65 8.82 -1.58
C GLN A 63 -7.91 9.17 -0.78
N CYS A 64 -8.13 8.52 0.36
CA CYS A 64 -9.26 8.85 1.25
C CYS A 64 -9.16 10.29 1.77
N MET A 65 -7.97 10.74 2.15
CA MET A 65 -7.73 12.12 2.59
C MET A 65 -8.04 13.12 1.47
N GLN A 66 -7.58 12.87 0.24
CA GLN A 66 -7.87 13.71 -0.92
C GLN A 66 -9.37 13.84 -1.19
N VAL A 67 -10.09 12.71 -1.16
CA VAL A 67 -11.55 12.69 -1.33
C VAL A 67 -12.23 13.49 -0.22
N ARG A 68 -11.86 13.25 1.05
CA ARG A 68 -12.41 13.98 2.20
C ARG A 68 -12.18 15.48 2.10
N SER A 69 -10.98 15.90 1.73
CA SER A 69 -10.63 17.32 1.55
C SER A 69 -11.39 17.94 0.38
N ALA A 70 -11.54 17.23 -0.74
CA ALA A 70 -12.31 17.71 -1.88
C ALA A 70 -13.79 17.93 -1.52
N VAL A 71 -14.38 17.02 -0.73
CA VAL A 71 -15.76 17.16 -0.21
C VAL A 71 -15.86 18.30 0.81
N GLN A 72 -14.90 18.44 1.71
CA GLN A 72 -14.87 19.53 2.70
C GLN A 72 -14.92 20.90 2.03
N LYS A 73 -14.16 21.10 0.94
CA LYS A 73 -14.18 22.36 0.19
C LYS A 73 -15.58 22.71 -0.34
N GLN A 74 -16.40 21.71 -0.67
CA GLN A 74 -17.77 21.91 -1.16
C GLN A 74 -18.74 22.42 -0.09
N ILE A 75 -18.35 22.45 1.18
CA ILE A 75 -19.19 22.99 2.26
C ILE A 75 -19.31 24.51 2.15
N ASP A 76 -18.21 25.17 1.79
CA ASP A 76 -18.13 26.63 1.74
C ASP A 76 -18.62 27.15 0.38
N ASP A 77 -18.01 26.65 -0.70
CA ASP A 77 -18.30 27.05 -2.08
C ASP A 77 -18.17 25.85 -3.05
N ILE A 78 -18.74 25.95 -4.25
CA ILE A 78 -18.72 24.87 -5.24
C ILE A 78 -17.38 24.90 -6.00
N HIS A 79 -16.44 24.07 -5.56
CA HIS A 79 -15.13 23.90 -6.17
C HIS A 79 -15.07 22.69 -7.10
N LYS A 80 -15.53 22.88 -8.34
CA LYS A 80 -15.54 21.83 -9.38
C LYS A 80 -14.19 21.13 -9.57
N LYS A 81 -13.11 21.90 -9.66
CA LYS A 81 -11.76 21.36 -9.90
C LYS A 81 -11.31 20.39 -8.79
N GLU A 82 -11.65 20.66 -7.54
CA GLU A 82 -11.33 19.77 -6.42
C GLU A 82 -11.99 18.41 -6.59
N ILE A 83 -13.26 18.40 -7.03
CA ILE A 83 -13.96 17.15 -7.34
C ILE A 83 -13.37 16.49 -8.59
N GLU A 84 -13.01 17.22 -9.63
CA GLU A 84 -12.39 16.64 -10.84
C GLU A 84 -11.06 15.96 -10.55
N PHE A 85 -10.22 16.55 -9.70
CA PHE A 85 -8.90 16.00 -9.34
C PHE A 85 -8.95 14.94 -8.24
N ALA A 86 -10.02 14.88 -7.44
CA ALA A 86 -10.18 13.83 -6.45
C ALA A 86 -10.29 12.45 -7.11
N PRO A 87 -9.63 11.42 -6.56
CA PRO A 87 -9.74 10.06 -7.07
C PRO A 87 -11.20 9.60 -7.09
N LYS A 88 -11.61 8.92 -8.16
CA LYS A 88 -12.99 8.42 -8.36
C LYS A 88 -13.18 6.98 -7.89
N SER A 89 -12.08 6.27 -7.74
CA SER A 89 -11.99 4.91 -7.26
C SER A 89 -10.62 4.71 -6.63
N LEU A 90 -10.47 3.62 -5.87
CA LEU A 90 -9.16 3.17 -5.43
C LEU A 90 -8.28 2.81 -6.61
N SER A 91 -7.00 3.17 -6.54
CA SER A 91 -6.00 2.73 -7.52
C SER A 91 -5.46 1.33 -7.23
N ILE A 92 -5.65 0.84 -6.00
CA ILE A 92 -5.17 -0.47 -5.57
C ILE A 92 -6.29 -1.51 -5.76
N PRO A 93 -6.04 -2.61 -6.49
CA PRO A 93 -7.01 -3.70 -6.65
C PRO A 93 -7.38 -4.35 -5.32
N LEU A 94 -8.63 -4.83 -5.22
CA LEU A 94 -9.16 -5.44 -4.01
C LEU A 94 -8.35 -6.67 -3.56
N GLU A 95 -7.82 -7.43 -4.51
CA GLU A 95 -6.98 -8.60 -4.23
C GLU A 95 -5.71 -8.22 -3.49
N LYS A 96 -5.14 -7.03 -3.75
CA LYS A 96 -3.95 -6.56 -3.02
C LYS A 96 -4.34 -6.00 -1.65
N LEU A 97 -5.49 -5.36 -1.55
CA LEU A 97 -5.97 -4.82 -0.28
C LEU A 97 -6.22 -5.92 0.75
N SER A 98 -6.73 -7.08 0.34
CA SER A 98 -6.99 -8.20 1.24
C SER A 98 -5.75 -8.86 1.84
N HIS A 99 -4.55 -8.57 1.31
CA HIS A 99 -3.30 -9.00 1.91
C HIS A 99 -2.81 -8.05 3.01
N VAL A 100 -3.31 -6.81 3.02
CA VAL A 100 -2.82 -5.71 3.86
C VAL A 100 -3.82 -5.34 4.96
N TYR A 101 -5.11 -5.46 4.67
CA TYR A 101 -6.20 -5.07 5.53
C TYR A 101 -7.01 -6.28 5.99
N SER A 102 -7.50 -6.23 7.24
CA SER A 102 -8.48 -7.18 7.75
C SER A 102 -9.82 -7.05 7.01
N GLU A 103 -10.66 -8.07 7.07
CA GLU A 103 -11.98 -8.04 6.43
C GLU A 103 -12.84 -6.87 6.92
N ASP A 104 -12.74 -6.50 8.20
CA ASP A 104 -13.50 -5.39 8.76
C ASP A 104 -12.99 -4.04 8.26
N GLN A 105 -11.65 -3.85 8.15
CA GLN A 105 -11.08 -2.67 7.52
C GLN A 105 -11.49 -2.56 6.04
N LEU A 106 -11.52 -3.68 5.31
CA LEU A 106 -11.97 -3.69 3.91
C LEU A 106 -13.43 -3.27 3.78
N LYS A 107 -14.31 -3.67 4.70
CA LYS A 107 -15.72 -3.22 4.72
C LYS A 107 -15.81 -1.71 4.94
N VAL A 108 -15.01 -1.15 5.85
CA VAL A 108 -14.95 0.31 6.09
C VAL A 108 -14.47 1.04 4.84
N ILE A 109 -13.37 0.57 4.23
CA ILE A 109 -12.83 1.13 2.97
C ILE A 109 -13.90 1.07 1.88
N HIS A 110 -14.55 -0.09 1.67
CA HIS A 110 -15.60 -0.24 0.67
C HIS A 110 -16.74 0.75 0.91
N THR A 111 -17.22 0.84 2.15
CA THR A 111 -18.30 1.76 2.54
C THR A 111 -17.92 3.21 2.25
N PHE A 112 -16.68 3.63 2.55
CA PHE A 112 -16.16 4.96 2.24
C PHE A 112 -16.29 5.30 0.75
N TRP A 113 -15.88 4.38 -0.13
CA TRP A 113 -15.93 4.60 -1.57
C TRP A 113 -17.34 4.53 -2.13
N GLU A 114 -18.19 3.64 -1.61
CA GLU A 114 -19.59 3.51 -2.02
C GLU A 114 -20.40 4.78 -1.75
N ILE A 115 -20.27 5.36 -0.54
CA ILE A 115 -20.99 6.61 -0.21
C ILE A 115 -20.47 7.79 -1.04
N TYR A 116 -19.16 7.85 -1.30
CA TYR A 116 -18.59 8.88 -2.16
C TYR A 116 -19.05 8.75 -3.61
N GLU A 117 -19.07 7.53 -4.15
CA GLU A 117 -19.56 7.26 -5.50
C GLU A 117 -21.05 7.63 -5.64
N SER A 118 -21.87 7.27 -4.65
CA SER A 118 -23.29 7.64 -4.60
C SER A 118 -23.49 9.16 -4.59
N TYR A 119 -22.68 9.88 -3.81
CA TYR A 119 -22.66 11.34 -3.80
C TYR A 119 -22.29 11.92 -5.17
N LEU A 120 -21.26 11.39 -5.82
CA LEU A 120 -20.88 11.83 -7.16
C LEU A 120 -22.01 11.61 -8.17
N LYS A 121 -22.59 10.41 -8.21
CA LYS A 121 -23.69 10.06 -9.12
C LYS A 121 -24.89 10.98 -8.92
N THR A 122 -25.26 11.27 -7.68
CA THR A 122 -26.44 12.08 -7.35
C THR A 122 -26.20 13.57 -7.65
N HIS A 123 -25.08 14.12 -7.17
CA HIS A 123 -24.89 15.57 -7.15
C HIS A 123 -23.98 16.07 -8.27
N TRP A 124 -22.93 15.36 -8.62
CA TRP A 124 -21.86 15.85 -9.49
C TRP A 124 -21.89 15.33 -10.92
N LEU A 125 -22.47 14.16 -11.18
CA LEU A 125 -22.46 13.55 -12.51
C LEU A 125 -23.75 13.84 -13.27
N THR A 126 -23.59 14.08 -14.57
CA THR A 126 -24.69 14.09 -15.54
C THR A 126 -25.13 12.66 -15.85
N ASN A 127 -26.26 12.50 -16.52
CA ASN A 127 -26.74 11.19 -16.98
C ASN A 127 -25.72 10.48 -17.91
N ASN A 128 -24.82 11.24 -18.54
CA ASN A 128 -23.75 10.72 -19.40
C ASN A 128 -22.46 10.41 -18.63
N GLY A 129 -22.44 10.53 -17.31
CA GLY A 129 -21.25 10.31 -16.48
C GLY A 129 -20.22 11.45 -16.47
N ASN A 130 -20.50 12.58 -17.11
CA ASN A 130 -19.62 13.76 -17.07
C ASN A 130 -19.88 14.62 -15.83
N ILE A 131 -18.85 15.30 -15.31
CA ILE A 131 -18.98 16.26 -14.21
C ILE A 131 -19.84 17.47 -14.65
N LYS A 132 -20.85 17.82 -13.85
CA LYS A 132 -21.73 18.98 -14.08
C LYS A 132 -20.91 20.27 -14.06
N ASN A 133 -21.21 21.16 -15.01
CA ASN A 133 -20.57 22.47 -15.11
C ASN A 133 -21.36 23.60 -14.43
N VAL A 134 -22.67 23.42 -14.27
CA VAL A 134 -23.58 24.47 -13.80
C VAL A 134 -24.51 23.88 -12.74
N PHE A 135 -24.60 24.54 -11.60
CA PHE A 135 -25.55 24.24 -10.53
C PHE A 135 -26.56 25.38 -10.45
N SER A 136 -27.85 25.05 -10.48
CA SER A 136 -28.92 26.04 -10.55
C SER A 136 -29.40 26.48 -9.16
N GLY A 137 -29.78 27.76 -9.06
CA GLY A 137 -30.33 28.39 -7.87
C GLY A 137 -29.28 29.01 -6.96
N LYS A 138 -29.66 29.34 -5.71
CA LYS A 138 -28.82 30.05 -4.74
C LYS A 138 -28.73 29.30 -3.42
N LYS A 139 -27.68 29.55 -2.63
CA LYS A 139 -27.46 28.87 -1.35
C LYS A 139 -28.58 29.10 -0.33
N GLU A 140 -29.34 30.18 -0.47
CA GLU A 140 -30.47 30.51 0.42
C GLU A 140 -31.78 29.79 0.04
N ASP A 141 -31.88 29.30 -1.20
CA ASP A 141 -33.06 28.59 -1.69
C ASP A 141 -32.93 27.10 -1.42
N THR A 142 -33.73 26.58 -0.48
CA THR A 142 -33.69 25.19 -0.02
C THR A 142 -34.02 24.18 -1.11
N GLU A 143 -34.74 24.60 -2.16
CA GLU A 143 -35.06 23.73 -3.29
C GLU A 143 -34.00 23.73 -4.39
N SER A 144 -33.06 24.68 -4.33
CA SER A 144 -31.99 24.78 -5.31
C SER A 144 -31.03 23.60 -5.28
N ASN A 145 -30.42 23.34 -6.44
CA ASN A 145 -29.37 22.33 -6.55
C ASN A 145 -28.12 22.74 -5.76
N VAL A 146 -27.83 24.04 -5.66
CA VAL A 146 -26.73 24.60 -4.87
C VAL A 146 -26.89 24.27 -3.39
N PHE A 147 -28.06 24.55 -2.80
CA PHE A 147 -28.34 24.23 -1.40
C PHE A 147 -28.25 22.73 -1.12
N LYS A 148 -28.89 21.91 -1.96
CA LYS A 148 -28.89 20.44 -1.82
C LYS A 148 -27.47 19.88 -1.86
N LEU A 149 -26.59 20.41 -2.71
CA LEU A 149 -25.19 20.02 -2.79
C LEU A 149 -24.40 20.41 -1.54
N HIS A 150 -24.54 21.65 -1.05
CA HIS A 150 -23.86 22.06 0.19
C HIS A 150 -24.30 21.21 1.39
N SER A 151 -25.60 20.99 1.54
CA SER A 151 -26.15 20.17 2.62
C SER A 151 -25.68 18.71 2.52
N ALA A 152 -25.64 18.14 1.31
CA ALA A 152 -25.09 16.80 1.10
C ALA A 152 -23.59 16.74 1.40
N SER A 153 -22.83 17.77 1.03
CA SER A 153 -21.38 17.85 1.27
C SER A 153 -21.05 17.90 2.75
N GLN A 154 -21.83 18.65 3.55
CA GLN A 154 -21.66 18.70 5.01
C GLN A 154 -21.88 17.34 5.65
N ARG A 155 -22.97 16.65 5.31
CA ARG A 155 -23.26 15.31 5.84
C ARG A 155 -22.19 14.31 5.44
N LEU A 156 -21.86 14.27 4.15
CA LEU A 156 -20.85 13.37 3.62
C LEU A 156 -19.47 13.63 4.26
N HIS A 157 -19.08 14.89 4.49
CA HIS A 157 -17.81 15.20 5.13
C HIS A 157 -17.70 14.58 6.53
N VAL A 158 -18.78 14.63 7.32
CA VAL A 158 -18.81 14.01 8.65
C VAL A 158 -18.68 12.49 8.52
N GLU A 159 -19.47 11.85 7.66
CA GLU A 159 -19.42 10.40 7.44
C GLU A 159 -18.04 9.93 6.96
N LEU A 160 -17.46 10.60 5.96
CA LEU A 160 -16.11 10.30 5.47
C LEU A 160 -15.03 10.54 6.53
N THR A 161 -15.22 11.51 7.43
CA THR A 161 -14.26 11.75 8.52
C THR A 161 -14.27 10.60 9.51
N THR A 162 -15.45 10.15 9.94
CA THR A 162 -15.58 8.98 10.82
C THR A 162 -14.97 7.72 10.21
N LEU A 163 -15.34 7.40 8.96
CA LEU A 163 -14.80 6.22 8.27
C LEU A 163 -13.29 6.33 8.05
N PHE A 164 -12.75 7.53 7.78
CA PHE A 164 -11.32 7.73 7.63
C PHE A 164 -10.54 7.55 8.93
N GLU A 165 -11.10 8.03 10.06
CA GLU A 165 -10.52 7.80 11.37
C GLU A 165 -10.50 6.31 11.72
N GLU A 166 -11.57 5.58 11.39
CA GLU A 166 -11.58 4.12 11.52
C GLU A 166 -10.47 3.48 10.67
N ILE A 167 -10.29 3.88 9.41
CA ILE A 167 -9.22 3.35 8.54
C ILE A 167 -7.81 3.60 9.10
N ILE A 168 -7.57 4.72 9.79
CA ILE A 168 -6.25 5.06 10.35
C ILE A 168 -5.99 4.35 11.68
N ASN A 169 -7.01 4.20 12.52
CA ASN A 169 -6.84 3.72 13.91
C ASN A 169 -6.68 2.20 14.03
N TYR A 170 -6.76 1.45 12.93
CA TYR A 170 -6.46 0.02 12.87
C TYR A 170 -5.04 -0.25 12.36
#